data_AF-A0A2E2JJM1-F1
#
_entry.id   AF-A0A2E2JJM1-F1
#
_cell.length_a   1.000
_cell.length_b   1.000
_cell.length_c   1.000
_cell.angle_alpha   90.00
_cell.angle_beta   90.00
_cell.angle_gamma   90.00
#
_symmetry.space_group_name_H-M   'P 1'
#
loop_
_entity.id
_entity.type
_entity.pdbx_description
1 polymer ?
#
loop_
_entity_poly.entity_id
_entity_poly.type
_entity_poly.pdbx_seq_one_letter_code
_entity_poly.pdbx_strand_id
1 'polypeptide(L)' 'LWANPDALEKHKARQCLPDLIEPVYVARMVLFLASDDAAMCSANNYMVEAGSI' A
#
# COMPACT_ATOMS: atom_id res chain seq x y z
N LEU A 1 20.75 5.25 1.10
CA LEU A 1 19.30 5.14 1.39
C LEU A 1 19.13 5.11 2.90
N TRP A 2 18.05 5.68 3.42
CA TRP A 2 17.73 5.65 4.87
C TRP A 2 17.34 4.24 5.38
N ALA A 3 17.13 3.28 4.48
CA ALA A 3 16.83 1.88 4.79
C ALA A 3 18.00 0.95 4.43
N ASN A 4 18.35 0.04 5.35
CA ASN A 4 19.29 -1.06 5.14
C ASN A 4 18.67 -2.11 4.19
N PRO A 5 19.39 -2.61 3.16
CA PRO A 5 18.93 -3.72 2.31
C PRO A 5 18.33 -4.91 3.07
N ASP A 6 18.95 -5.36 4.16
CA ASP A 6 18.44 -6.50 4.96
C ASP A 6 17.08 -6.20 5.60
N ALA A 7 16.85 -4.93 5.97
CA ALA A 7 15.57 -4.50 6.54
C ALA A 7 14.48 -4.44 5.46
N LEU A 8 14.83 -4.05 4.23
CA LEU A 8 13.90 -4.05 3.09
C LEU A 8 13.49 -5.47 2.71
N GLU A 9 14.42 -6.41 2.68
CA GLU A 9 14.11 -7.82 2.41
C GLU A 9 13.24 -8.44 3.51
N LYS A 10 13.53 -8.16 4.78
CA LYS A 10 12.65 -8.59 5.89
C LYS A 10 11.26 -7.98 5.80
N HIS A 11 11.15 -6.72 5.40
CA HIS A 11 9.87 -6.05 5.21
C HIS A 11 9.08 -6.72 4.08
N LYS A 12 9.73 -6.92 2.93
CA LYS A 12 9.18 -7.60 1.76
C LYS A 12 8.69 -9.02 2.08
N ALA A 13 9.46 -9.79 2.86
CA ALA A 13 9.13 -11.15 3.24
C ALA A 13 7.87 -11.29 4.12
N ARG A 14 7.41 -10.19 4.75
CA ARG A 14 6.14 -10.17 5.49
C ARG A 14 4.94 -9.87 4.59
N GLN A 15 5.16 -9.35 3.40
CA GLN A 15 4.09 -9.05 2.45
C GLN A 15 3.58 -10.34 1.81
N CYS A 16 2.31 -10.35 1.45
CA CYS A 16 1.77 -11.37 0.56
C CYS A 16 2.21 -11.15 -0.89
N LEU A 17 2.41 -9.88 -1.30
CA LEU A 17 2.84 -9.54 -2.66
C LEU A 17 4.38 -9.47 -2.80
N PRO A 18 4.92 -9.84 -3.97
CA PRO A 18 6.36 -9.99 -4.19
C PRO A 18 7.09 -8.66 -4.49
N ASP A 19 6.39 -7.53 -4.55
CA ASP A 19 6.95 -6.23 -4.88
C ASP A 19 6.90 -5.29 -3.67
N LEU A 20 7.92 -4.45 -3.52
CA LEU A 20 7.87 -3.37 -2.53
C LEU A 20 6.85 -2.32 -2.97
N ILE A 21 6.16 -1.74 -2.00
CA ILE A 21 5.17 -0.72 -2.27
C ILE A 21 5.86 0.58 -2.66
N GLU A 22 5.55 1.03 -3.86
CA GLU A 22 5.95 2.33 -4.36
C GLU A 22 4.86 3.39 -4.15
N PRO A 23 5.21 4.70 -4.11
CA PRO A 23 4.25 5.79 -3.92
C PRO A 23 3.07 5.80 -4.90
N VAL A 24 3.28 5.27 -6.12
CA VAL A 24 2.25 5.19 -7.16
C VAL A 24 1.03 4.38 -6.72
N TYR A 25 1.20 3.34 -5.89
CA TYR A 25 0.09 2.51 -5.45
C TYR A 25 -0.81 3.24 -4.44
N VAL A 26 -0.23 4.07 -3.58
CA VAL A 26 -0.98 4.96 -2.69
C VAL A 26 -1.75 6.00 -3.52
N ALA A 27 -1.08 6.63 -4.50
CA ALA A 27 -1.74 7.61 -5.37
C ALA A 27 -2.93 7.00 -6.14
N ARG A 28 -2.80 5.75 -6.62
CA ARG A 28 -3.89 5.02 -7.28
C ARG A 28 -5.06 4.70 -6.34
N MET A 29 -4.79 4.30 -5.10
CA MET A 29 -5.84 4.11 -4.09
C MET A 29 -6.59 5.43 -3.83
N VAL A 30 -5.87 6.53 -3.66
CA VAL A 30 -6.48 7.86 -3.47
C VAL A 30 -7.32 8.25 -4.68
N LEU A 31 -6.84 8.01 -5.90
CA LEU A 31 -7.60 8.28 -7.12
C LEU A 31 -8.92 7.49 -7.16
N PHE A 32 -8.90 6.21 -6.80
CA PHE A 32 -10.12 5.40 -6.69
C PHE A 32 -11.07 5.97 -5.62
N LEU A 33 -10.58 6.26 -4.42
CA LEU A 33 -11.41 6.79 -3.33
C LEU A 33 -12.00 8.19 -3.64
N ALA A 34 -11.37 8.96 -4.52
CA ALA A 34 -11.86 10.24 -4.99
C ALA A 34 -12.89 10.13 -6.13
N SER A 35 -13.10 8.94 -6.70
CA SER A 35 -14.03 8.71 -7.80
C SER A 35 -15.45 8.42 -7.31
N ASP A 36 -16.44 8.58 -8.20
CA ASP A 36 -17.85 8.25 -7.92
C ASP A 36 -18.05 6.75 -7.61
N ASP A 37 -17.16 5.88 -8.10
CA ASP A 37 -17.22 4.43 -7.83
C ASP A 37 -17.00 4.10 -6.35
N ALA A 38 -16.36 5.01 -5.60
CA ALA A 38 -16.15 4.90 -4.17
C ALA A 38 -17.21 5.64 -3.33
N ALA A 39 -18.36 6.04 -3.90
CA ALA A 39 -19.36 6.87 -3.19
C ALA A 39 -19.85 6.28 -1.85
N MET A 40 -19.79 4.95 -1.69
CA MET A 40 -20.20 4.26 -0.45
C MET A 40 -19.02 3.90 0.47
N CYS A 41 -17.81 4.39 0.17
CA CYS A 41 -16.60 4.18 0.95
C CYS A 41 -16.34 5.39 1.87
N SER A 42 -16.78 5.32 3.13
CA SER A 42 -16.62 6.43 4.10
C SER A 42 -16.33 5.92 5.51
N ALA A 43 -15.70 6.78 6.32
CA ALA A 43 -15.34 6.53 7.72
C ALA A 43 -14.57 5.20 7.94
N ASN A 44 -13.66 4.86 7.02
CA ASN A 44 -12.87 3.63 7.08
C ASN A 44 -11.39 3.87 6.76
N ASN A 45 -10.53 2.92 7.13
CA ASN A 45 -9.13 2.90 6.75
C ASN A 45 -8.96 1.98 5.53
N TYR A 46 -8.28 2.50 4.49
CA TYR A 46 -7.99 1.74 3.27
C TYR A 46 -6.49 1.47 3.19
N MET A 47 -6.08 0.26 3.53
CA MET A 47 -4.68 -0.12 3.65
C MET A 47 -4.05 -0.38 2.27
N VAL A 48 -2.90 0.24 2.02
CA VAL A 48 -2.04 -0.03 0.86
C VAL A 48 -0.73 -0.60 1.39
N GLU A 49 -0.75 -1.88 1.69
CA GLU A 49 0.31 -2.51 2.50
C GLU A 49 0.79 -3.87 1.98
N ALA A 50 0.42 -4.24 0.75
CA ALA A 50 0.85 -5.50 0.12
C ALA A 50 0.51 -6.77 0.96
N GLY A 51 -0.45 -6.67 1.88
CA GLY A 51 -0.86 -7.76 2.77
C GLY A 51 0.17 -8.05 3.88
N SER A 52 0.76 -7.02 4.48
CA SER A 52 1.79 -7.16 5.52
C SER A 52 1.26 -7.23 6.96
N ILE A 53 -0.03 -6.96 7.16
CA ILE A 53 -0.77 -7.01 8.44
C ILE A 53 -1.99 -7.92 8.28
#